data_AF-A0A5J5BJ88-F1
#
_entry.id   AF-A0A5J5BJ88-F1
#
_cell.length_a   1.000
_cell.length_b   1.000
_cell.length_c   1.000
_cell.angle_alpha   90.00
_cell.angle_beta   90.00
_cell.angle_gamma   90.00
#
_symmetry.space_group_name_H-M   'P 1'
#
loop_
_entity.id
_entity.type
_entity.pdbx_description
1 polymer ?
#
loop_
_entity_poly.entity_id
_entity_poly.type
_entity_poly.pdbx_seq_one_letter_code
_entity_poly.pdbx_strand_id
1 'polypeptide(L)'
;MDSSGLVNTVEAKDDMVEDQVNQSEQQSVKSSRCPPTLEEEEQTYTPLETRQNICRTANAVRVLSTLGFSITVEVIMETVNLSNSLNLDIHEMLGAEFCVLVAEGEAERRSLIKKKRSKWVNQNQASSPEDNPLNLL
;
A
#
# COMPACT_ATOMS: atom_id res chain seq x y z
N MET A 1 -21.54 52.32 -28.50
CA MET A 1 -22.50 52.32 -29.62
C MET A 1 -21.64 52.60 -30.83
N ASP A 2 -21.16 51.56 -31.50
CA ASP A 2 -21.90 50.84 -32.54
C ASP A 2 -21.37 49.41 -32.81
N SER A 3 -22.31 48.46 -32.96
CA SER A 3 -22.20 47.12 -33.57
C SER A 3 -21.96 47.27 -35.08
N SER A 4 -21.41 46.37 -35.89
CA SER A 4 -21.44 44.90 -36.07
C SER A 4 -20.55 44.65 -37.31
N GLY A 5 -19.67 43.65 -37.39
CA GLY A 5 -20.02 42.27 -37.77
C GLY A 5 -19.38 41.86 -39.12
N LEU A 6 -18.74 40.68 -39.11
CA LEU A 6 -18.51 39.72 -40.19
C LEU A 6 -17.18 39.73 -40.99
N VAL A 7 -16.56 38.53 -40.92
CA VAL A 7 -15.38 37.90 -41.50
C VAL A 7 -14.99 38.26 -42.94
N ASN A 8 -13.67 38.27 -43.17
CA ASN A 8 -13.06 37.81 -44.42
C ASN A 8 -11.98 36.77 -44.12
N THR A 9 -12.21 35.57 -44.64
CA THR A 9 -11.33 34.40 -44.69
C THR A 9 -10.06 34.71 -45.48
N VAL A 10 -8.88 34.40 -44.94
CA VAL A 10 -7.64 34.33 -45.73
C VAL A 10 -7.38 32.87 -46.04
N GLU A 11 -7.74 32.49 -47.26
CA GLU A 11 -7.36 31.26 -47.92
C GLU A 11 -5.93 31.44 -48.47
N ALA A 12 -4.96 30.70 -47.91
CA ALA A 12 -3.63 30.60 -48.48
C ALA A 12 -3.46 29.17 -49.02
N LYS A 13 -3.27 29.09 -50.34
CA LYS A 13 -3.21 27.89 -51.16
C LYS A 13 -2.04 26.97 -50.78
N ASP A 14 -2.35 25.69 -50.79
CA ASP A 14 -1.44 24.54 -50.89
C ASP A 14 -0.79 24.51 -52.28
N ASP A 15 0.53 24.28 -52.36
CA ASP A 15 1.25 23.99 -53.61
C ASP A 15 2.29 22.88 -53.37
N MET A 16 1.78 21.67 -53.60
CA MET A 16 2.37 20.40 -54.03
C MET A 16 3.89 20.33 -54.31
N VAL A 17 4.53 19.31 -53.71
CA VAL A 17 5.40 18.41 -54.48
C VAL A 17 5.17 16.96 -54.00
N GLU A 18 4.52 16.17 -54.85
CA GLU A 18 4.57 14.71 -54.79
C GLU A 18 5.83 14.27 -55.57
N ASP A 19 6.61 13.34 -55.01
CA ASP A 19 7.33 12.40 -55.85
C ASP A 19 7.03 10.97 -55.39
N GLN A 20 6.84 10.15 -56.42
CA GLN A 20 6.06 8.94 -56.44
C GLN A 20 6.78 7.71 -55.90
N VAL A 21 5.96 6.81 -55.36
CA VAL A 21 5.89 5.38 -55.66
C VAL A 21 7.19 4.70 -56.09
N ASN A 22 7.70 3.80 -55.23
CA ASN A 22 7.96 2.45 -55.70
C ASN A 22 7.57 1.43 -54.65
N GLN A 23 6.55 0.64 -55.03
CA GLN A 23 6.21 -0.62 -54.38
C GLN A 23 7.43 -1.55 -54.47
N SER A 24 7.83 -2.16 -53.36
CA SER A 24 8.48 -3.47 -53.41
C SER A 24 8.00 -4.32 -52.25
N GLU A 25 7.37 -5.40 -52.64
CA GLU A 25 6.98 -6.53 -51.83
C GLU A 25 8.20 -7.20 -51.19
N GLN A 26 7.94 -7.85 -50.05
CA GLN A 26 8.69 -8.93 -49.40
C GLN A 26 10.12 -9.23 -49.87
N GLN A 27 11.11 -9.10 -48.98
CA GLN A 27 12.14 -10.13 -48.86
C GLN A 27 12.89 -10.08 -47.51
N SER A 28 12.69 -11.15 -46.75
CA SER A 28 13.51 -11.68 -45.66
C SER A 28 15.00 -11.42 -45.80
N VAL A 29 15.59 -10.67 -44.86
CA VAL A 29 17.00 -10.80 -44.49
C VAL A 29 17.14 -10.68 -42.97
N LYS A 30 16.97 -11.82 -42.30
CA LYS A 30 17.66 -12.28 -41.09
C LYS A 30 18.23 -11.14 -40.21
N SER A 31 17.40 -10.57 -39.35
CA SER A 31 17.91 -9.87 -38.17
C SER A 31 18.70 -10.88 -37.35
N SER A 32 19.99 -10.61 -37.13
CA SER A 32 20.89 -11.47 -36.38
C SER A 32 20.32 -11.67 -34.98
N ARG A 33 19.78 -12.87 -34.77
CA ARG A 33 19.53 -13.44 -33.45
C ARG A 33 20.87 -13.43 -32.71
N CYS A 34 21.08 -12.44 -31.86
CA CYS A 34 21.81 -12.71 -30.64
C CYS A 34 20.90 -13.61 -29.81
N PRO A 35 21.31 -14.84 -29.44
CA PRO A 35 20.61 -15.54 -28.39
C PRO A 35 20.67 -14.63 -27.15
N PRO A 36 19.58 -14.45 -26.38
CA PRO A 36 19.75 -13.96 -25.03
C PRO A 36 20.72 -14.93 -24.35
N THR A 37 21.89 -14.42 -23.97
CA THR A 37 22.77 -15.13 -23.05
C THR A 37 21.94 -15.36 -21.80
N LEU A 38 21.76 -16.62 -21.44
CA LEU A 38 20.99 -17.14 -20.30
C LEU A 38 21.48 -16.64 -18.92
N GLU A 39 22.31 -15.60 -18.89
CA GLU A 39 22.99 -15.02 -17.73
C GLU A 39 22.57 -13.55 -17.49
N GLU A 40 21.74 -12.95 -18.37
CA GLU A 40 21.13 -11.61 -18.15
C GLU A 40 19.62 -11.65 -17.87
N GLU A 41 19.00 -12.84 -17.91
CA GLU A 41 17.57 -13.05 -17.57
C GLU A 41 17.31 -13.26 -16.07
N GLU A 42 18.29 -13.03 -15.18
CA GLU A 42 18.08 -13.00 -13.72
C GLU A 42 17.62 -11.61 -13.20
N GLN A 43 17.08 -10.75 -14.06
CA GLN A 43 16.24 -9.62 -13.63
C GLN A 43 14.90 -10.17 -13.15
N THR A 44 14.95 -10.80 -11.97
CA THR A 44 13.83 -11.38 -11.26
C THR A 44 12.82 -10.29 -10.93
N TYR A 45 11.81 -10.16 -11.78
CA TYR A 45 10.64 -9.34 -11.51
C TYR A 45 10.02 -9.73 -10.16
N THR A 46 9.80 -8.76 -9.26
CA THR A 46 9.13 -9.04 -7.98
C THR A 46 7.69 -9.50 -8.23
N PRO A 47 7.28 -10.69 -7.74
CA PRO A 47 5.94 -11.20 -7.97
C PRO A 47 4.84 -10.22 -7.55
N LEU A 48 3.69 -10.26 -8.25
CA LEU A 48 2.55 -9.38 -7.95
C LEU A 48 2.10 -9.50 -6.49
N GLU A 49 1.97 -10.72 -5.99
CA GLU A 49 1.61 -11.00 -4.60
C GLU A 49 2.57 -10.33 -3.62
N THR A 50 3.88 -10.46 -3.85
CA THR A 50 4.90 -9.82 -3.01
C THR A 50 4.76 -8.31 -3.01
N ARG A 51 4.53 -7.69 -4.17
CA ARG A 51 4.31 -6.23 -4.27
C ARG A 51 3.03 -5.79 -3.55
N GLN A 52 1.96 -6.55 -3.68
CA GLN A 52 0.70 -6.27 -3.00
C GLN A 52 0.86 -6.36 -1.47
N ASN A 53 1.57 -7.38 -0.98
CA ASN A 53 1.88 -7.55 0.43
C ASN A 53 2.70 -6.37 0.97
N ILE A 54 3.73 -5.93 0.24
CA ILE A 54 4.53 -4.74 0.60
C ILE A 54 3.63 -3.51 0.71
N CYS A 55 2.78 -3.25 -0.29
CA CYS A 55 1.88 -2.10 -0.28
C CYS A 55 0.86 -2.18 0.87
N ARG A 56 0.32 -3.36 1.16
CA ARG A 56 -0.61 -3.58 2.27
C ARG A 56 0.06 -3.30 3.62
N THR A 57 1.28 -3.78 3.83
CA THR A 57 2.07 -3.48 5.03
C THR A 57 2.40 -1.98 5.14
N ALA A 58 2.80 -1.34 4.04
CA ALA A 58 3.08 0.10 4.03
C ALA A 58 1.82 0.92 4.38
N ASN A 59 0.67 0.52 3.86
CA ASN A 59 -0.60 1.17 4.17
C ASN A 59 -1.02 0.96 5.63
N ALA A 60 -0.80 -0.23 6.20
CA ALA A 60 -1.00 -0.46 7.62
C ALA A 60 -0.16 0.49 8.48
N VAL A 61 1.14 0.63 8.19
CA VAL A 61 2.03 1.59 8.88
C VAL A 61 1.50 3.02 8.72
N ARG A 62 1.05 3.40 7.53
CA ARG A 62 0.52 4.74 7.26
C ARG A 62 -0.75 5.04 8.06
N VAL A 63 -1.69 4.11 8.10
CA VAL A 63 -2.94 4.23 8.88
C VAL A 63 -2.61 4.37 10.37
N LEU A 64 -1.76 3.49 10.90
CA LEU A 64 -1.35 3.52 12.31
C LEU A 64 -0.66 4.84 12.67
N SER A 65 0.23 5.33 11.81
CA SER A 65 0.90 6.63 11.98
C SER A 65 -0.10 7.78 11.99
N THR A 66 -1.08 7.75 11.09
CA THR A 66 -2.12 8.78 10.97
C THR A 66 -3.01 8.83 12.21
N LEU A 67 -3.32 7.68 12.79
CA LEU A 67 -4.11 7.55 14.01
C LEU A 67 -3.29 7.83 15.30
N GLY A 68 -1.97 8.03 15.18
CA GLY A 68 -1.09 8.26 16.33
C GLY A 68 -0.89 7.02 17.20
N PHE A 69 -0.96 5.83 16.62
CA PHE A 69 -0.78 4.56 17.34
C PHE A 69 0.66 4.06 17.30
N SER A 70 1.00 3.18 18.24
CA SER A 70 2.32 2.54 18.27
C SER A 70 2.49 1.61 17.07
N ILE A 71 3.61 1.76 16.37
CA ILE A 71 3.94 0.97 15.18
C ILE A 71 4.85 -0.18 15.64
N THR A 72 4.24 -1.28 16.10
CA THR A 72 4.94 -2.52 16.43
C THR A 72 4.59 -3.60 15.41
N VAL A 73 5.43 -4.63 15.31
CA VAL A 73 5.21 -5.74 14.37
C VAL A 73 3.85 -6.41 14.62
N GLU A 74 3.46 -6.58 15.88
CA GLU A 74 2.17 -7.19 16.24
C GLU A 74 0.99 -6.35 15.71
N VAL A 75 1.00 -5.03 15.96
CA VAL A 75 -0.10 -4.14 15.55
C VAL A 75 -0.16 -3.97 14.03
N ILE A 76 1.00 -3.97 13.36
CA ILE A 76 1.06 -3.98 11.89
C ILE A 76 0.43 -5.26 11.35
N MET A 77 0.81 -6.42 11.88
CA MET A 77 0.25 -7.71 11.45
C MET A 77 -1.25 -7.80 11.70
N GLU A 78 -1.74 -7.33 12.85
CA GLU A 78 -3.18 -7.25 13.14
C GLU A 78 -3.91 -6.40 12.10
N THR A 79 -3.35 -5.25 11.73
CA THR A 79 -3.93 -4.34 10.73
C THR A 79 -3.92 -4.96 9.32
N VAL A 80 -2.83 -5.62 8.94
CA VAL A 80 -2.73 -6.34 7.66
C VAL A 80 -3.74 -7.48 7.62
N ASN A 81 -3.82 -8.29 8.68
CA ASN A 81 -4.77 -9.40 8.78
C ASN A 81 -6.21 -8.90 8.72
N LEU A 82 -6.54 -7.82 9.41
CA LEU A 82 -7.86 -7.19 9.33
C LEU A 82 -8.20 -6.82 7.88
N SER A 83 -7.27 -6.18 7.17
CA SER A 83 -7.49 -5.81 5.76
C SER A 83 -7.69 -7.03 4.84
N ASN A 84 -7.03 -8.16 5.13
CA ASN A 84 -7.21 -9.41 4.41
C ASN A 84 -8.56 -10.07 4.75
N SER A 85 -8.94 -10.10 6.03
CA SER A 85 -10.22 -10.67 6.48
C SER A 85 -11.43 -9.92 5.93
N LEU A 86 -11.29 -8.60 5.75
CA LEU A 86 -12.30 -7.76 5.10
C LEU A 86 -12.23 -7.82 3.56
N ASN A 87 -11.25 -8.54 3.01
CA ASN A 87 -10.99 -8.62 1.57
C ASN A 87 -10.88 -7.24 0.90
N LEU A 88 -10.22 -6.29 1.57
CA LEU A 88 -10.05 -4.93 1.07
C LEU A 88 -8.95 -4.87 0.03
N ASP A 89 -9.18 -4.11 -1.03
CA ASP A 89 -8.12 -3.68 -1.92
C ASP A 89 -7.16 -2.72 -1.21
N ILE A 90 -5.92 -2.66 -1.73
CA ILE A 90 -4.84 -1.87 -1.13
C ILE A 90 -5.24 -0.40 -0.92
N HIS A 91 -5.96 0.18 -1.88
CA HIS A 91 -6.35 1.58 -1.85
C HIS A 91 -7.49 1.85 -0.85
N GLU A 92 -8.34 0.88 -0.58
CA GLU A 92 -9.46 0.99 0.36
C GLU A 92 -9.00 1.08 1.82
N MET A 93 -7.83 0.52 2.15
CA MET A 93 -7.20 0.66 3.47
C MET A 93 -6.93 2.12 3.87
N LEU A 94 -6.97 3.05 2.93
CA LEU A 94 -6.71 4.46 3.17
C LEU A 94 -7.99 5.26 3.41
N GLY A 95 -9.15 4.60 3.31
CA GLY A 95 -10.46 5.18 3.59
C GLY A 95 -10.73 5.37 5.08
N ALA A 96 -11.64 6.31 5.38
CA ALA A 96 -12.03 6.61 6.75
C ALA A 96 -12.66 5.39 7.45
N GLU A 97 -13.41 4.57 6.71
CA GLU A 97 -14.05 3.35 7.23
C GLU A 97 -13.02 2.38 7.80
N PHE A 98 -11.94 2.11 7.07
CA PHE A 98 -10.87 1.24 7.56
C PHE A 98 -10.14 1.85 8.77
N CYS A 99 -9.86 3.16 8.75
CA CYS A 99 -9.26 3.84 9.90
C CYS A 99 -10.09 3.71 11.19
N VAL A 100 -11.42 3.79 11.08
CA VAL A 100 -12.33 3.59 12.22
C VAL A 100 -12.20 2.18 12.77
N LEU A 101 -12.25 1.16 11.90
CA LEU A 101 -12.10 -0.25 12.32
C LEU A 101 -10.75 -0.53 12.99
N VAL A 102 -9.67 0.06 12.48
CA VAL A 102 -8.34 -0.04 13.11
C VAL A 102 -8.32 0.63 14.49
N ALA A 103 -9.00 1.76 14.65
CA ALA A 103 -9.11 2.44 15.95
C ALA A 103 -9.93 1.66 16.97
N GLU A 104 -11.03 1.02 16.54
CA GLU A 104 -11.85 0.15 17.38
C GLU A 104 -11.04 -1.05 17.88
N GLY A 105 -10.36 -1.76 16.97
CA GLY A 105 -9.50 -2.90 17.34
C GLY A 105 -8.37 -2.51 18.30
N GLU A 106 -7.72 -1.36 18.09
CA GLU A 106 -6.68 -0.86 18.99
C GLU A 106 -7.25 -0.50 20.38
N ALA A 107 -8.45 0.08 20.45
CA ALA A 107 -9.11 0.39 21.71
C ALA A 107 -9.41 -0.89 22.51
N GLU A 108 -9.92 -1.93 21.85
CA GLU A 108 -10.16 -3.24 22.46
C GLU A 108 -8.88 -3.88 22.99
N ARG A 109 -7.82 -3.92 22.16
CA ARG A 109 -6.50 -4.45 22.56
C ARG A 109 -5.96 -3.75 23.81
N ARG A 110 -6.03 -2.41 23.85
CA ARG A 110 -5.62 -1.62 25.02
C ARG A 110 -6.46 -1.92 26.25
N SER A 111 -7.77 -2.11 26.08
CA SER A 111 -8.67 -2.47 27.18
C SER A 111 -8.29 -3.82 27.82
N LEU A 112 -7.99 -4.83 26.98
CA LEU A 112 -7.57 -6.15 27.44
C LEU A 112 -6.23 -6.10 28.21
N ILE A 113 -5.27 -5.33 27.72
CA ILE A 113 -3.97 -5.14 28.39
C ILE A 113 -4.15 -4.47 29.76
N LYS A 114 -4.98 -3.42 29.83
CA LYS A 114 -5.31 -2.75 31.10
C LYS A 114 -5.94 -3.74 32.09
N LYS A 115 -6.93 -4.52 31.66
CA LYS A 115 -7.58 -5.55 32.50
C LYS A 115 -6.61 -6.60 33.00
N LYS A 116 -5.70 -7.10 32.15
CA LYS A 116 -4.67 -8.07 32.53
C LYS A 116 -3.71 -7.49 33.57
N ARG A 117 -3.27 -6.24 33.39
CA ARG A 117 -2.43 -5.53 34.36
C ARG A 117 -3.14 -5.36 35.70
N SER A 118 -4.39 -4.92 35.71
CA SER A 118 -5.17 -4.77 36.95
C SER A 118 -5.30 -6.10 37.71
N LYS A 119 -5.53 -7.21 37.01
CA LYS A 119 -5.56 -8.54 37.64
C LYS A 119 -4.23 -8.91 38.28
N TRP A 120 -3.11 -8.67 37.58
CA TRP A 120 -1.78 -8.96 38.12
C TRP A 120 -1.46 -8.12 39.36
N VAL A 121 -1.78 -6.82 39.34
CA VAL A 121 -1.59 -5.93 40.50
C VAL A 121 -2.39 -6.42 41.71
N ASN A 122 -3.67 -6.79 41.52
CA ASN A 122 -4.49 -7.31 42.61
C ASN A 122 -3.95 -8.62 43.20
N GLN A 123 -3.39 -9.51 42.36
CA GLN A 123 -2.86 -10.79 42.82
C GLN A 123 -1.56 -10.63 43.64
N ASN A 124 -0.72 -9.66 43.29
CA ASN A 124 0.56 -9.44 43.98
C ASN A 124 0.47 -8.48 45.16
N GLN A 125 -0.60 -7.69 45.27
CA GLN A 125 -0.89 -6.94 46.49
C GLN A 125 -1.44 -7.88 47.60
N ALA A 126 -2.04 -9.01 47.24
CA ALA A 126 -2.55 -10.02 48.18
C ALA A 126 -1.46 -10.97 48.74
N SER A 127 -0.20 -10.79 48.35
CA SER A 127 0.96 -11.56 48.80
C SER A 127 2.01 -10.64 49.42
N SER A 128 1.63 -9.97 50.52
CA SER A 128 2.59 -9.23 51.35
C SER A 128 3.42 -10.21 52.20
N PRO A 129 4.73 -9.98 52.43
CA PRO A 129 5.60 -10.89 53.21
C PRO A 129 5.35 -10.91 54.74
N GLU A 130 4.31 -10.22 55.22
CA GLU A 130 4.05 -10.07 56.67
C GLU A 130 3.50 -11.34 57.34
N ASP A 131 3.09 -12.35 56.58
CA ASP A 131 2.61 -13.64 57.10
C ASP A 131 3.69 -14.75 57.04
N ASN A 132 4.97 -14.41 57.26
CA ASN A 132 6.03 -15.42 57.39
C ASN A 132 6.19 -15.83 58.86
N PRO A 133 5.80 -17.06 59.27
CA PRO A 133 5.90 -17.54 60.65
C PRO A 133 7.35 -17.66 61.17
N LEU A 134 8.36 -17.39 60.34
CA LEU A 134 9.77 -17.37 60.72
C LEU A 134 10.27 -16.00 61.24
N ASN A 135 9.45 -14.95 61.23
CA ASN A 135 9.81 -13.63 61.78
C ASN A 135 9.47 -13.45 63.28
N LEU A 136 9.09 -14.52 63.99
CA LEU A 136 8.71 -14.50 65.41
C LEU A 136 9.65 -15.32 66.33
N LEU A 137 10.92 -15.47 65.92
CA LEU A 137 12.01 -16.02 66.73
C LEU A 137 13.06 -14.94 67.00
#